data_AF-A0A1Y4WNX9-F1
#
_entry.id   AF-A0A1Y4WNX9-F1
#
_cell.length_a   1.000
_cell.length_b   1.000
_cell.length_c   1.000
_cell.angle_alpha   90.00
_cell.angle_beta   90.00
_cell.angle_gamma   90.00
#
_symmetry.space_group_name_H-M   'P 1'
#
loop_
_entity.id
_entity.type
_entity.pdbx_description
1 polymer ?
#
loop_
_entity_poly.entity_id
_entity_poly.type
_entity_poly.pdbx_seq_one_letter_code
_entity_poly.pdbx_strand_id
1 'polypeptide(L)'
;MEPCDAVKLVYQSVLGGGHLITDPAQSLERLAEEYAAVPQTAGPLYEALGNGVVRVHLSRLDAWGVGLEALNGWFVRSAAACPGTRKGLEAALEELIRAAEAGLLPFSPAALAEYLRGYRAAGCPPVSHSAAYRAAYHPAYRVGLRSLLPEELRACGI
;
A
#
# COMPACT_ATOMS: atom_id res chain seq x y z
N MET A 1 -12.30 -9.88 2.80
CA MET A 1 -11.44 -8.88 3.46
C MET A 1 -11.61 -9.06 4.96
N GLU A 2 -10.51 -9.19 5.68
CA GLU A 2 -10.45 -9.38 7.14
C GLU A 2 -9.93 -8.09 7.83
N PRO A 3 -10.02 -7.95 9.16
CA PRO A 3 -9.50 -6.77 9.87
C PRO A 3 -8.04 -6.43 9.53
N CYS A 4 -7.17 -7.44 9.36
CA CYS A 4 -5.77 -7.23 8.99
C CYS A 4 -5.60 -6.58 7.62
N ASP A 5 -6.50 -6.84 6.67
CA ASP A 5 -6.45 -6.25 5.33
C ASP A 5 -6.77 -4.77 5.39
N ALA A 6 -7.80 -4.38 6.16
CA ALA A 6 -8.16 -2.98 6.33
C ALA A 6 -7.09 -2.21 7.11
N VAL A 7 -6.53 -2.81 8.17
CA VAL A 7 -5.39 -2.23 8.90
C VAL A 7 -4.17 -2.08 7.99
N LYS A 8 -3.91 -3.03 7.09
CA LYS A 8 -2.83 -2.89 6.12
C LYS A 8 -3.04 -1.70 5.17
N LEU A 9 -4.26 -1.45 4.71
CA LEU A 9 -4.56 -0.29 3.87
C LEU A 9 -4.34 1.03 4.62
N VAL A 10 -4.78 1.11 5.88
CA VAL A 10 -4.53 2.26 6.75
C VAL A 10 -3.02 2.45 7.01
N TYR A 11 -2.31 1.36 7.29
CA TYR A 11 -0.87 1.40 7.48
C TYR A 11 -0.18 1.96 6.23
N GLN A 12 -0.55 1.47 5.05
CA GLN A 12 0.03 1.91 3.79
C GLN A 12 -0.34 3.35 3.43
N SER A 13 -1.53 3.86 3.78
CA SER A 13 -1.91 5.25 3.50
C SER A 13 -1.22 6.28 4.41
N VAL A 14 -0.77 5.86 5.59
CA VAL A 14 -0.06 6.75 6.53
C VAL A 14 1.44 6.61 6.41
N LEU A 15 1.93 5.37 6.44
CA LEU A 15 3.35 5.07 6.50
C LEU A 15 3.89 4.74 5.11
N GLY A 16 3.08 4.34 4.13
CA GLY A 16 3.59 3.89 2.83
C GLY A 16 4.04 2.42 2.84
N GLY A 17 4.62 1.96 1.72
CA GLY A 17 4.90 0.53 1.50
C GLY A 17 6.35 0.08 1.69
N GLY A 18 7.30 1.00 1.83
CA GLY A 18 8.74 0.71 1.66
C GLY A 18 9.58 0.62 2.93
N HIS A 19 8.99 0.56 4.13
CA HIS A 19 9.70 0.52 5.42
C HIS A 19 10.68 -0.65 5.59
N LEU A 20 10.56 -1.66 4.74
CA LEU A 20 11.39 -2.87 4.77
C LEU A 20 12.45 -2.88 3.66
N ILE A 21 12.63 -1.79 2.92
CA ILE A 21 13.69 -1.68 1.92
C ILE A 21 15.00 -1.41 2.67
N THR A 22 15.72 -2.48 2.99
CA THR A 22 17.08 -2.43 3.52
C THR A 22 18.13 -2.44 2.40
N ASP A 23 17.77 -2.99 1.23
CA ASP A 23 18.62 -3.08 0.04
C ASP A 23 17.81 -2.72 -1.22
N PRO A 24 18.11 -1.58 -1.88
CA PRO A 24 17.47 -1.17 -3.13
C PRO A 24 17.66 -2.13 -4.30
N ALA A 25 18.79 -2.85 -4.38
CA ALA A 25 19.07 -3.81 -5.45
C ALA A 25 18.19 -5.06 -5.28
N GLN A 26 18.14 -5.61 -4.07
CA GLN A 26 17.22 -6.72 -3.74
C GLN A 26 15.74 -6.30 -3.90
N SER A 27 15.41 -5.03 -3.69
CA SER A 27 14.07 -4.50 -3.99
C SER A 27 13.75 -4.55 -5.50
N LEU A 28 14.74 -4.24 -6.36
CA LEU A 28 14.58 -4.30 -7.80
C LEU A 28 14.44 -5.74 -8.32
N GLU A 29 15.25 -6.67 -7.81
CA GLU A 29 15.17 -8.10 -8.18
C GLU A 29 13.77 -8.67 -7.91
N ARG A 30 13.27 -8.46 -6.69
CA ARG A 30 11.91 -8.87 -6.31
C ARG A 30 10.84 -8.19 -7.15
N LEU A 31 11.02 -6.91 -7.49
CA LEU A 31 10.10 -6.20 -8.37
C LEU A 31 10.07 -6.82 -9.77
N ALA A 32 11.21 -7.23 -10.31
CA ALA A 32 11.30 -7.87 -11.62
C ALA A 32 10.61 -9.24 -11.63
N GLU A 33 10.79 -10.05 -10.58
CA GLU A 33 10.10 -11.33 -10.41
C GLU A 33 8.58 -11.14 -10.31
N GLU A 34 8.13 -10.20 -9.48
CA GLU A 34 6.70 -9.87 -9.34
C GLU A 34 6.12 -9.37 -10.66
N TYR A 35 6.84 -8.50 -11.38
CA TYR A 35 6.42 -7.97 -12.67
C TYR A 35 6.23 -9.09 -13.71
N ALA A 36 7.18 -10.02 -13.80
CA ALA A 36 7.11 -11.15 -14.73
C ALA A 36 5.91 -12.08 -14.46
N ALA A 37 5.46 -12.15 -13.20
CA ALA A 37 4.31 -12.95 -12.80
C ALA A 37 2.95 -12.26 -13.03
N VAL A 38 2.94 -11.00 -13.47
CA VAL A 38 1.73 -10.17 -13.54
C VAL A 38 1.36 -9.87 -15.00
N PRO A 39 0.19 -10.34 -15.49
CA PRO A 39 -0.30 -9.98 -16.80
C PRO A 39 -0.48 -8.46 -16.94
N GLN A 40 0.03 -7.91 -18.05
CA GLN A 40 -0.11 -6.49 -18.36
C GLN A 40 -1.50 -6.21 -18.94
N THR A 41 -2.06 -5.07 -18.58
CA THR A 41 -3.42 -4.67 -18.96
C THR A 41 -3.60 -3.16 -18.96
N ALA A 42 -4.55 -2.65 -19.74
CA ALA A 42 -4.83 -1.21 -19.83
C ALA A 42 -5.54 -0.66 -18.59
N GLY A 43 -5.29 0.60 -18.25
CA GLY A 43 -5.98 1.31 -17.16
C GLY A 43 -5.11 2.41 -16.54
N PRO A 44 -5.63 3.10 -15.51
CA PRO A 44 -4.86 4.09 -14.76
C PRO A 44 -3.61 3.46 -14.14
N LEU A 45 -2.49 4.17 -14.19
CA LEU A 45 -1.21 3.72 -13.64
C LEU A 45 -1.28 3.51 -12.14
N TYR A 46 -2.00 4.39 -11.44
CA TYR A 46 -2.11 4.33 -9.99
C TYR A 46 -3.49 4.76 -9.49
N GLU A 47 -3.75 4.43 -8.23
CA GLU A 47 -4.91 4.89 -7.47
C GLU A 47 -4.46 5.70 -6.25
N ALA A 48 -5.18 6.78 -5.93
CA ALA A 48 -4.95 7.54 -4.70
C ALA A 48 -5.42 6.77 -3.45
N LEU A 49 -4.57 6.70 -2.43
CA LEU A 49 -4.91 6.13 -1.11
C LEU A 49 -5.20 7.22 -0.05
N GLY A 50 -5.14 8.49 -0.43
CA GLY A 50 -5.19 9.64 0.47
C GLY A 50 -3.82 10.08 0.97
N ASN A 51 -3.74 11.24 1.64
CA ASN A 51 -2.50 11.80 2.23
C ASN A 51 -1.31 11.95 1.25
N GLY A 52 -1.59 12.11 -0.05
CA GLY A 52 -0.55 12.17 -1.08
C GLY A 52 0.12 10.82 -1.37
N VAL A 53 -0.38 9.72 -0.82
CA VAL A 53 0.06 8.35 -1.09
C VAL A 53 -0.73 7.76 -2.25
N VAL A 54 -0.04 7.05 -3.13
CA VAL A 54 -0.62 6.36 -4.28
C VAL A 54 -0.16 4.92 -4.35
N ARG A 55 -0.98 4.10 -5.00
CA ARG A 55 -0.74 2.70 -5.30
C ARG A 55 -0.51 2.53 -6.80
N VAL A 56 0.74 2.36 -7.21
CA VAL A 56 1.11 2.13 -8.62
C VAL A 56 0.97 0.65 -8.95
N HIS A 57 0.17 0.33 -9.95
CA HIS A 57 -0.15 -1.04 -10.35
C HIS A 57 0.92 -1.62 -11.28
N LEU A 58 1.49 -2.78 -10.91
CA LEU A 58 2.52 -3.44 -11.72
C LEU A 58 1.97 -3.97 -13.06
N SER A 59 0.66 -4.22 -13.12
CA SER A 59 -0.03 -4.66 -14.34
C SER A 59 -0.25 -3.55 -15.37
N ARG A 60 0.14 -2.30 -15.07
CA ARG A 60 -0.13 -1.11 -15.91
C ARG A 60 1.13 -0.46 -16.44
N LEU A 61 2.31 -1.00 -16.13
CA LEU A 61 3.58 -0.31 -16.41
C LEU A 61 3.81 -0.16 -17.92
N ASP A 62 3.53 -1.20 -18.70
CA ASP A 62 3.70 -1.18 -20.15
C ASP A 62 2.81 -0.12 -20.83
N ALA A 63 1.56 0.02 -20.37
CA ALA A 63 0.62 0.99 -20.92
C ALA A 63 1.09 2.45 -20.77
N TRP A 64 1.98 2.71 -19.82
CA TRP A 64 2.51 4.03 -19.51
C TRP A 64 4.03 4.14 -19.74
N GLY A 65 4.66 3.11 -20.30
CA GLY A 65 6.11 3.09 -20.58
C GLY A 65 7.00 3.21 -19.34
N VAL A 66 6.54 2.72 -18.18
CA VAL A 66 7.27 2.87 -16.91
C VAL A 66 8.28 1.74 -16.74
N GLY A 67 9.57 2.05 -16.78
CA GLY A 67 10.65 1.09 -16.50
C GLY A 67 10.71 0.66 -15.03
N LEU A 68 11.17 -0.57 -14.79
CA LEU A 68 11.25 -1.16 -13.44
C LEU A 68 12.25 -0.44 -12.53
N GLU A 69 13.37 0.00 -13.08
CA GLU A 69 14.39 0.78 -12.36
C GLU A 69 13.84 2.13 -11.92
N ALA A 70 13.06 2.79 -12.79
CA ALA A 70 12.42 4.06 -12.49
C ALA A 70 11.36 3.88 -11.38
N LEU A 71 10.55 2.82 -11.48
CA LEU A 71 9.56 2.48 -10.46
C LEU A 71 10.22 2.14 -9.11
N ASN A 72 11.27 1.32 -9.11
CA ASN A 72 11.99 0.97 -7.89
C ASN A 72 12.66 2.20 -7.28
N GLY A 73 13.31 3.04 -8.09
CA GLY A 73 13.90 4.30 -7.63
C GLY A 73 12.87 5.22 -6.99
N TRP A 74 11.67 5.36 -7.60
CA TRP A 74 10.55 6.07 -6.99
C TRP A 74 10.10 5.45 -5.66
N PHE A 75 9.96 4.13 -5.61
CA PHE A 75 9.51 3.41 -4.44
C PHE A 75 10.49 3.57 -3.26
N VAL A 76 11.79 3.43 -3.52
CA VAL A 76 12.87 3.63 -2.53
C VAL A 76 12.88 5.07 -2.01
N ARG A 77 12.82 6.08 -2.89
CA ARG A 77 12.76 7.49 -2.47
C ARG A 77 11.50 7.78 -1.65
N SER A 78 10.35 7.21 -2.06
CA SER A 78 9.09 7.34 -1.33
C SER A 78 9.14 6.73 0.06
N ALA A 79 9.81 5.58 0.20
CA ALA A 79 10.03 4.95 1.49
C ALA A 79 10.85 5.82 2.44
N ALA A 80 11.97 6.37 1.94
CA ALA A 80 12.85 7.22 2.73
C ALA A 80 12.23 8.58 3.09
N ALA A 81 11.38 9.12 2.20
CA ALA A 81 10.75 10.41 2.39
C ALA A 81 9.41 10.35 3.13
N CYS A 82 8.88 9.16 3.44
CA CYS A 82 7.54 9.07 4.02
C CYS A 82 7.55 9.66 5.44
N PRO A 83 6.79 10.74 5.70
CA PRO A 83 6.78 11.42 7.00
C PRO A 83 5.86 10.72 8.00
N GLY A 84 5.28 9.57 7.62
CA GLY A 84 4.25 8.89 8.39
C GLY A 84 4.69 8.69 9.84
N THR A 85 3.88 9.19 10.77
CA THR A 85 4.18 9.10 12.19
C THR A 85 3.32 8.05 12.85
N ARG A 86 3.80 7.52 13.98
CA ARG A 86 2.97 6.65 14.82
C ARG A 86 1.65 7.33 15.24
N LYS A 87 1.70 8.64 15.53
CA LYS A 87 0.51 9.42 15.86
C LYS A 87 -0.49 9.47 14.69
N GLY A 88 0.00 9.65 13.46
CA GLY A 88 -0.82 9.62 12.25
C GLY A 88 -1.47 8.24 12.04
N LEU A 89 -0.73 7.16 12.34
CA LEU A 89 -1.27 5.81 12.22
C LEU A 89 -2.42 5.60 13.19
N GLU A 90 -2.26 5.97 14.46
CA GLU A 90 -3.36 5.83 15.43
C GLU A 90 -4.57 6.67 15.07
N ALA A 91 -4.39 7.91 14.60
CA ALA A 91 -5.51 8.74 14.15
C ALA A 91 -6.30 8.09 13.00
N ALA A 92 -5.61 7.48 12.03
CA ALA A 92 -6.26 6.78 10.93
C ALA A 92 -6.91 5.45 11.36
N LEU A 93 -6.37 4.77 12.38
CA LEU A 93 -7.02 3.59 12.97
C LEU A 93 -8.32 3.96 13.70
N GLU A 94 -8.41 5.14 14.31
CA GLU A 94 -9.66 5.64 14.88
C GLU A 94 -10.73 5.91 13.80
N GLU A 95 -10.34 6.39 12.61
CA GLU A 95 -11.27 6.48 11.47
C GLU A 95 -11.75 5.09 11.01
N LEU A 96 -10.86 4.10 11.02
CA LEU A 96 -11.21 2.73 10.67
C LEU A 96 -12.22 2.13 11.67
N ILE A 97 -12.06 2.42 12.97
CA ILE A 97 -13.02 2.03 14.00
C ILE A 97 -14.38 2.65 13.72
N ARG A 98 -14.45 3.97 13.46
CA ARG A 98 -15.70 4.65 13.10
C ARG A 98 -16.36 4.03 11.86
N ALA A 99 -15.57 3.68 10.83
CA ALA A 99 -16.09 3.02 9.64
C ALA A 99 -16.67 1.63 9.93
N ALA A 100 -16.03 0.86 10.83
CA ALA A 100 -16.55 -0.43 11.27
C ALA A 100 -17.87 -0.26 12.03
N GLU A 101 -17.94 0.68 12.97
CA GLU A 101 -19.14 0.99 13.75
C GLU A 101 -20.31 1.45 12.89
N ALA A 102 -20.02 2.17 11.81
CA ALA A 102 -20.99 2.58 10.79
C ALA A 102 -21.44 1.43 9.85
N GLY A 103 -20.90 0.22 10.00
CA GLY A 103 -21.26 -0.94 9.17
C GLY A 103 -20.72 -0.87 7.74
N LEU A 104 -19.69 -0.06 7.49
CA LEU A 104 -19.10 0.14 6.15
C LEU A 104 -18.08 -0.94 5.76
N LEU A 105 -17.79 -1.87 6.67
CA LEU A 105 -16.76 -2.90 6.51
C LEU A 105 -17.38 -4.30 6.59
N PRO A 106 -16.81 -5.29 5.88
CA PRO A 106 -17.34 -6.65 5.82
C PRO A 106 -17.02 -7.50 7.06
N PHE A 107 -16.74 -6.86 8.20
CA PHE A 107 -16.45 -7.49 9.49
C PHE A 107 -17.00 -6.64 10.64
N SER A 108 -17.23 -7.25 11.79
CA SER A 108 -17.85 -6.56 12.93
C SER A 108 -16.86 -5.60 13.62
N PRO A 109 -17.37 -4.54 14.29
CA PRO A 109 -16.56 -3.68 15.15
C PRO A 109 -15.81 -4.48 16.23
N ALA A 110 -16.44 -5.52 16.78
CA ALA A 110 -15.84 -6.39 17.79
C ALA A 110 -14.61 -7.16 17.26
N ALA A 111 -14.70 -7.70 16.03
CA ALA A 111 -13.59 -8.40 15.38
C ALA A 111 -12.41 -7.45 15.10
N LEU A 112 -12.71 -6.22 14.65
CA LEU A 112 -11.68 -5.19 14.47
C LEU A 112 -11.03 -4.81 15.81
N ALA A 113 -11.83 -4.59 16.86
CA ALA A 113 -11.32 -4.23 18.17
C ALA A 113 -10.41 -5.32 18.76
N GLU A 114 -10.75 -6.59 18.58
CA GLU A 114 -9.90 -7.72 18.99
C GLU A 114 -8.56 -7.73 18.25
N TYR A 115 -8.59 -7.59 16.93
CA TYR A 115 -7.38 -7.50 16.12
C TYR A 115 -6.49 -6.32 16.56
N LEU A 116 -7.09 -5.13 16.75
CA LEU A 116 -6.36 -3.92 17.11
C LEU A 116 -5.72 -3.99 18.51
N ARG A 117 -6.31 -4.72 19.47
CA ARG A 117 -5.69 -4.94 20.78
C ARG A 117 -4.35 -5.66 20.64
N GLY A 118 -4.32 -6.79 19.91
CA GLY A 118 -3.09 -7.54 19.66
C GLY A 118 -2.09 -6.74 18.84
N TYR A 119 -2.58 -6.05 17.80
CA TYR A 119 -1.76 -5.21 16.94
C TYR A 119 -1.05 -4.07 17.68
N ARG A 120 -1.79 -3.34 18.53
CA ARG A 120 -1.25 -2.26 19.37
C ARG A 120 -0.27 -2.80 20.41
N ALA A 121 -0.58 -3.93 21.04
CA ALA A 121 0.32 -4.58 22.01
C ALA A 121 1.65 -5.01 21.38
N ALA A 122 1.65 -5.42 20.11
CA ALA A 122 2.86 -5.74 19.35
C ALA A 122 3.63 -4.50 18.85
N GLY A 123 3.18 -3.28 19.18
CA GLY A 123 3.81 -2.05 18.72
C GLY A 123 3.46 -1.66 17.29
N CYS A 124 2.29 -2.07 16.76
CA CYS A 124 1.83 -1.86 15.38
C CYS A 124 2.91 -2.09 14.31
N PRO A 125 3.41 -3.33 14.17
CA PRO A 125 4.38 -3.67 13.14
C PRO A 125 3.78 -3.51 11.73
N PRO A 126 4.61 -3.57 10.66
CA PRO A 126 4.11 -3.71 9.30
C PRO A 126 3.16 -4.92 9.17
N VAL A 127 2.04 -4.72 8.47
CA VAL A 127 1.00 -5.75 8.32
C VAL A 127 1.04 -6.37 6.93
N SER A 128 0.75 -7.66 6.86
CA SER A 128 0.51 -8.39 5.61
C SER A 128 -0.97 -8.64 5.39
N HIS A 129 -1.39 -8.73 4.12
CA HIS A 129 -2.76 -9.10 3.77
C HIS A 129 -3.07 -10.53 4.27
N SER A 130 -4.35 -10.83 4.50
CA SER A 130 -4.83 -12.18 4.76
C SER A 130 -4.53 -13.10 3.56
N ALA A 131 -4.48 -14.41 3.79
CA ALA A 131 -4.35 -15.39 2.71
C ALA A 131 -5.55 -15.30 1.74
N ALA A 132 -6.76 -15.14 2.29
CA ALA A 132 -7.98 -14.96 1.51
C ALA A 132 -7.91 -13.72 0.60
N TYR A 133 -7.42 -12.58 1.12
CA TYR A 133 -7.26 -11.37 0.31
C TYR A 133 -6.22 -11.55 -0.80
N ARG A 134 -5.07 -12.17 -0.50
CA ARG A 134 -4.05 -12.46 -1.54
C ARG A 134 -4.60 -13.36 -2.65
N ALA A 135 -5.35 -14.39 -2.28
CA ALA A 135 -5.96 -15.32 -3.24
C ALA A 135 -7.07 -14.68 -4.08
N ALA A 136 -7.82 -13.72 -3.53
CA ALA A 136 -8.91 -13.05 -4.24
C ALA A 136 -8.42 -11.92 -5.15
N TYR A 137 -7.40 -11.16 -4.74
CA TYR A 137 -7.04 -9.90 -5.39
C TYR A 137 -5.65 -9.89 -6.03
N HIS A 138 -4.81 -10.90 -5.76
CA HIS A 138 -3.43 -10.99 -6.28
C HIS A 138 -2.71 -9.63 -6.31
N PRO A 139 -2.64 -8.92 -5.16
CA PRO A 139 -2.23 -7.52 -5.14
C PRO A 139 -0.80 -7.35 -5.65
N ALA A 140 -0.67 -6.78 -6.85
CA ALA A 140 0.61 -6.51 -7.51
C ALA A 140 0.77 -5.00 -7.74
N TYR A 141 1.32 -4.33 -6.74
CA TYR A 141 1.51 -2.88 -6.77
C TYR A 141 2.64 -2.44 -5.85
N ARG A 142 3.08 -1.18 -6.03
CA ARG A 142 3.98 -0.47 -5.12
C ARG A 142 3.29 0.77 -4.57
N VAL A 143 3.52 1.06 -3.29
CA VAL A 143 2.89 2.18 -2.57
C VAL A 143 3.93 3.22 -2.23
N GLY A 144 3.70 4.47 -2.62
CA GLY A 144 4.64 5.57 -2.43
C GLY A 144 3.99 6.94 -2.56
N LEU A 145 4.81 8.00 -2.49
CA LEU A 145 4.35 9.37 -2.53
C LEU A 145 4.10 9.81 -3.97
N ARG A 146 2.92 10.38 -4.23
CA ARG A 146 2.54 10.95 -5.53
C ARG A 146 3.48 12.06 -5.95
N SER A 147 3.91 12.89 -5.01
CA SER A 147 4.82 14.03 -5.26
C SER A 147 6.20 13.60 -5.78
N LEU A 148 6.59 12.33 -5.58
CA LEU A 148 7.87 11.82 -6.05
C LEU A 148 7.78 11.06 -7.38
N LEU A 149 6.56 10.85 -7.91
CA LEU A 149 6.40 10.40 -9.28
C LEU A 149 6.93 11.48 -10.24
N PRO A 150 7.51 11.07 -11.39
CA PRO A 150 7.75 11.97 -12.52
C PRO A 150 6.50 12.79 -12.84
N GLU A 151 6.67 14.06 -13.18
CA GLU A 151 5.58 15.01 -13.35
C GLU A 151 4.58 14.53 -14.40
N GLU A 152 5.08 13.93 -15.47
CA GLU A 152 4.33 13.38 -16.58
C GLU A 152 3.41 12.24 -16.14
N LEU A 153 3.80 11.49 -15.11
CA LEU A 153 3.03 10.36 -14.58
C LEU A 153 2.00 10.78 -13.53
N ARG A 154 2.07 12.00 -12.98
CA ARG A 154 1.15 12.46 -11.90
C ARG A 154 -0.27 12.71 -12.38
N ALA A 155 -0.53 12.73 -13.68
CA ALA A 155 -1.87 12.83 -14.25
C ALA A 155 -2.46 11.46 -14.65
N CYS A 156 -1.67 10.38 -14.54
CA CYS A 156 -2.00 9.06 -15.07
C CYS A 156 -2.77 8.15 -14.09
N GLY A 157 -3.33 8.71 -13.01
CA GLY A 157 -4.05 7.95 -11.97
C GLY A 157 -5.50 8.39 -11.79
N ILE A 158 -6.24 7.61 -11.00
CA ILE A 158 -7.62 7.91 -10.56
C ILE A 158 -7.71 8.21 -9.07
#